data_AF-A0A6M8W4E2-F1
#
_entry.id   AF-A0A6M8W4E2-F1
#
_cell.length_a   1.000
_cell.length_b   1.000
_cell.length_c   1.000
_cell.angle_alpha   90.00
_cell.angle_beta   90.00
_cell.angle_gamma   90.00
#
_symmetry.space_group_name_H-M   'P 1'
#
loop_
_entity.id
_entity.type
_entity.pdbx_description
1 polymer ?
#
loop_
_entity_poly.entity_id
_entity_poly.type
_entity_poly.pdbx_seq_one_letter_code
_entity_poly.pdbx_strand_id
1 'polypeptide(L)'
;MTLPLFQDDNLKPVITVLTDYPRDDLASDEVRQALITACAVEKLDCFSMDVAAIPGMNTIVAGFKTAQLALNSQMGVGHVFLTNCAPRKNIISARSKGEGVWIGMLPNGVAVLTVASGYALAPFADMIQSGHIRFFESKIPDEGSQFRSRDYFPAAAAHLAAFLRDRVAEIGAEEVSQRVAKGDAASLLDGFDLLGAAVDTDAVTGLPKGTVWYIDNFGNIKLNLVHETLLSFHEVGTNMVIGVGDSVANAVIGSAGFSQGEGILALTRGSSGWTDDKGQDIRFTEIFLRGSSAAQILRDAQPGVQLFAVSKDDLTRAQQMLRDSGLQYIGAHDLYNLYMMSEARLLEMFAHYGLIKDGFDSRPLKKRLDDGSLAAYLQQQDKGRNAA
;
A
#
# COMPACT_ATOMS: atom_id res chain seq x y z
N MET A 1 -24.79 -1.35 12.95
CA MET A 1 -24.27 -1.05 11.59
C MET A 1 -25.39 -1.29 10.60
N THR A 2 -25.50 -0.51 9.53
CA THR A 2 -26.45 -0.80 8.43
C THR A 2 -25.87 -1.90 7.54
N LEU A 3 -26.68 -2.88 7.13
CA LEU A 3 -26.33 -3.89 6.15
C LEU A 3 -27.03 -3.56 4.82
N PRO A 4 -26.48 -2.67 3.98
CA PRO A 4 -27.19 -2.17 2.80
C PRO A 4 -27.42 -3.24 1.72
N LEU A 5 -26.64 -4.32 1.75
CA LEU A 5 -26.81 -5.49 0.89
C LEU A 5 -27.90 -6.45 1.39
N PHE A 6 -28.42 -6.25 2.61
CA PHE A 6 -29.54 -7.03 3.13
C PHE A 6 -30.85 -6.38 2.68
N GLN A 7 -31.58 -7.04 1.79
CA GLN A 7 -32.80 -6.54 1.15
C GLN A 7 -33.81 -7.67 1.05
N ASP A 8 -35.08 -7.38 1.34
CA ASP A 8 -36.17 -8.36 1.24
C ASP A 8 -35.87 -9.64 2.06
N ASP A 9 -35.36 -9.46 3.28
CA ASP A 9 -34.89 -10.51 4.20
C ASP A 9 -33.79 -11.44 3.67
N ASN A 10 -33.07 -10.99 2.63
CA ASN A 10 -31.99 -11.75 2.02
C ASN A 10 -30.75 -10.89 1.81
N LEU A 11 -29.57 -11.47 2.04
CA LEU A 11 -28.34 -10.84 1.60
C LEU A 11 -28.23 -10.95 0.08
N LYS A 12 -27.94 -9.84 -0.59
CA LYS A 12 -27.62 -9.78 -2.03
C LYS A 12 -26.13 -9.44 -2.16
N PRO A 13 -25.24 -10.44 -2.24
CA PRO A 13 -23.81 -10.20 -2.29
C PRO A 13 -23.38 -9.43 -3.54
N VAL A 14 -22.29 -8.68 -3.42
CA VAL A 14 -21.63 -7.96 -4.52
C VAL A 14 -20.19 -8.45 -4.59
N ILE A 15 -19.70 -8.73 -5.80
CA ILE A 15 -18.31 -9.15 -6.01
C ILE A 15 -17.55 -8.08 -6.79
N THR A 16 -16.54 -7.49 -6.17
CA THR A 16 -15.60 -6.56 -6.82
C THR A 16 -14.34 -7.32 -7.22
N VAL A 17 -13.98 -7.24 -8.49
CA VAL A 17 -12.79 -7.89 -9.03
C VAL A 17 -11.74 -6.83 -9.36
N LEU A 18 -10.53 -7.03 -8.81
CA LEU A 18 -9.34 -6.26 -9.14
C LEU A 18 -8.33 -7.19 -9.81
N THR A 19 -8.05 -6.97 -11.09
CA THR A 19 -7.07 -7.77 -11.84
C THR A 19 -5.96 -6.91 -12.42
N ASP A 20 -4.78 -7.49 -12.62
CA ASP A 20 -3.66 -6.86 -13.31
C ASP A 20 -3.71 -7.03 -14.85
N TYR A 21 -4.90 -7.33 -15.39
CA TYR A 21 -5.18 -7.38 -16.81
C TYR A 21 -5.80 -6.04 -17.26
N PRO A 22 -5.43 -5.51 -18.44
CA PRO A 22 -6.17 -4.41 -19.05
C PRO A 22 -7.65 -4.77 -19.21
N ARG A 23 -8.55 -3.76 -19.09
CA ARG A 23 -10.00 -4.02 -19.17
C ARG A 23 -10.43 -4.55 -20.54
N ASP A 24 -9.70 -4.19 -21.59
CA ASP A 24 -9.92 -4.56 -22.98
C ASP A 24 -9.14 -5.82 -23.41
N ASP A 25 -8.52 -6.52 -22.46
CA ASP A 25 -7.78 -7.75 -22.72
C ASP A 25 -8.68 -9.00 -22.61
N LEU A 26 -8.41 -10.00 -23.46
CA LEU A 26 -9.13 -11.28 -23.45
C LEU A 26 -9.09 -11.97 -22.07
N ALA A 27 -7.99 -11.83 -21.32
CA ALA A 27 -7.87 -12.35 -19.97
C ALA A 27 -8.93 -11.77 -19.03
N SER A 28 -9.22 -10.47 -19.16
CA SER A 28 -10.26 -9.79 -18.39
C SER A 28 -11.65 -10.31 -18.74
N ASP A 29 -11.93 -10.49 -20.04
CA ASP A 29 -13.21 -11.03 -20.52
C ASP A 29 -13.43 -12.48 -20.07
N GLU A 30 -12.41 -13.34 -20.16
CA GLU A 30 -12.50 -14.73 -19.72
C GLU A 30 -12.74 -14.84 -18.20
N VAL A 31 -12.04 -14.05 -17.39
CA VAL A 31 -12.25 -14.00 -15.93
C VAL A 31 -13.65 -13.52 -15.61
N ARG A 32 -14.12 -12.48 -16.29
CA ARG A 32 -15.48 -11.95 -16.12
C ARG A 32 -16.53 -13.01 -16.50
N GLN A 33 -16.35 -13.70 -17.62
CA GLN A 33 -17.26 -14.77 -18.04
C GLN A 33 -17.28 -15.92 -17.03
N ALA A 34 -16.11 -16.36 -16.56
CA ALA A 34 -16.00 -17.40 -15.54
C ALA A 34 -16.70 -17.00 -14.23
N LEU A 35 -16.60 -15.73 -13.82
CA LEU A 35 -17.29 -15.22 -12.64
C LEU A 35 -18.81 -15.19 -12.82
N ILE A 36 -19.30 -14.75 -13.99
CA ILE A 36 -20.74 -14.79 -14.31
C ILE A 36 -21.26 -16.23 -14.22
N THR A 37 -20.52 -17.18 -14.79
CA THR A 37 -20.86 -18.61 -14.73
C THR A 37 -20.89 -19.10 -13.29
N ALA A 38 -19.87 -18.77 -12.49
CA ALA A 38 -19.81 -19.15 -11.08
C ALA A 38 -20.97 -18.57 -10.26
N CYS A 39 -21.30 -17.29 -10.45
CA CYS A 39 -22.47 -16.67 -9.83
C CYS A 39 -23.77 -17.39 -10.21
N ALA A 40 -23.94 -17.76 -11.48
CA ALA A 40 -25.12 -18.51 -11.92
C ALA A 40 -25.22 -19.89 -11.26
N VAL A 41 -24.11 -20.60 -11.09
CA VAL A 41 -24.05 -21.88 -10.37
C VAL A 41 -24.45 -21.73 -8.90
N GLU A 42 -23.94 -20.69 -8.24
CA GLU A 42 -24.20 -20.39 -6.83
C GLU A 42 -25.52 -19.66 -6.56
N LYS A 43 -26.33 -19.44 -7.62
CA LYS A 43 -27.60 -18.71 -7.58
C LYS A 43 -27.45 -17.30 -7.01
N LEU A 44 -26.39 -16.62 -7.40
CA LEU A 44 -26.12 -15.21 -7.11
C LEU A 44 -26.56 -14.33 -8.28
N ASP A 45 -26.82 -13.06 -8.00
CA ASP A 45 -27.03 -12.07 -9.06
C ASP A 45 -25.70 -11.75 -9.75
N CYS A 46 -25.56 -12.20 -10.99
CA CYS A 46 -24.36 -12.02 -11.79
C CYS A 46 -24.17 -10.58 -12.32
N PHE A 47 -25.13 -9.68 -12.12
CA PHE A 47 -24.99 -8.26 -12.50
C PHE A 47 -24.43 -7.39 -11.38
N SER A 48 -24.35 -7.94 -10.16
CA SER A 48 -23.78 -7.29 -8.98
C SER A 48 -22.25 -7.44 -8.95
N MET A 49 -21.58 -6.98 -10.02
CA MET A 49 -20.13 -7.05 -10.18
C MET A 49 -19.52 -5.70 -10.55
N ASP A 50 -18.42 -5.35 -9.90
CA ASP A 50 -17.53 -4.27 -10.35
C ASP A 50 -16.18 -4.85 -10.79
N VAL A 51 -15.61 -4.32 -11.87
CA VAL A 51 -14.30 -4.75 -12.38
C VAL A 51 -13.40 -3.53 -12.48
N ALA A 52 -12.27 -3.57 -11.78
CA ALA A 52 -11.25 -2.54 -11.85
C ALA A 52 -9.88 -3.14 -12.19
N ALA A 53 -9.08 -2.36 -12.92
CA ALA A 53 -7.76 -2.77 -13.40
C ALA A 53 -6.65 -2.29 -12.46
N ILE A 54 -5.61 -3.10 -12.32
CA ILE A 54 -4.33 -2.82 -11.67
C ILE A 54 -3.28 -2.79 -12.79
N PRO A 55 -2.23 -1.94 -12.71
CA PRO A 55 -1.10 -2.06 -13.61
C PRO A 55 -0.48 -3.47 -13.56
N GLY A 56 -0.12 -4.02 -14.73
CA GLY A 56 0.40 -5.38 -14.85
C GLY A 56 1.48 -5.70 -13.82
N MET A 57 1.32 -6.81 -13.08
CA MET A 57 2.30 -7.33 -12.12
C MET A 57 2.65 -6.41 -10.93
N ASN A 58 1.91 -5.32 -10.71
CA ASN A 58 2.19 -4.37 -9.64
C ASN A 58 1.45 -4.71 -8.34
N THR A 59 2.06 -5.57 -7.52
CA THR A 59 1.49 -6.03 -6.24
C THR A 59 1.29 -4.91 -5.22
N ILE A 60 2.06 -3.82 -5.31
CA ILE A 60 1.93 -2.65 -4.44
C ILE A 60 0.64 -1.89 -4.75
N VAL A 61 0.39 -1.62 -6.04
CA VAL A 61 -0.85 -0.99 -6.48
C VAL A 61 -2.04 -1.91 -6.25
N ALA A 62 -1.87 -3.23 -6.43
CA ALA A 62 -2.90 -4.21 -6.10
C ALA A 62 -3.33 -4.08 -4.64
N GLY A 63 -2.39 -4.19 -3.70
CA GLY A 63 -2.68 -4.05 -2.28
C GLY A 63 -3.29 -2.71 -1.93
N PHE A 64 -2.71 -1.60 -2.43
CA PHE A 64 -3.19 -0.26 -2.12
C PHE A 64 -4.62 -0.05 -2.61
N LYS A 65 -4.95 -0.46 -3.84
CA LYS A 65 -6.32 -0.33 -4.37
C LYS A 65 -7.30 -1.20 -3.59
N THR A 66 -6.91 -2.43 -3.24
CA THR A 66 -7.75 -3.31 -2.42
C THR A 66 -8.03 -2.67 -1.06
N ALA A 67 -7.02 -2.20 -0.35
CA ALA A 67 -7.20 -1.53 0.94
C ALA A 67 -8.05 -0.26 0.82
N GLN A 68 -7.73 0.61 -0.16
CA GLN A 68 -8.44 1.86 -0.38
C GLN A 68 -9.94 1.66 -0.68
N LEU A 69 -10.29 0.64 -1.46
CA LEU A 69 -11.69 0.39 -1.82
C LEU A 69 -12.41 -0.45 -0.76
N ALA A 70 -11.78 -1.51 -0.27
CA ALA A 70 -12.41 -2.47 0.64
C ALA A 70 -12.59 -1.90 2.05
N LEU A 71 -11.61 -1.18 2.61
CA LEU A 71 -11.73 -0.59 3.96
C LEU A 71 -12.70 0.61 4.00
N ASN A 72 -12.88 1.32 2.87
CA ASN A 72 -13.82 2.45 2.77
C ASN A 72 -15.21 2.04 2.25
N SER A 73 -15.39 0.78 1.86
CA SER A 73 -16.67 0.26 1.40
C SER A 73 -17.73 0.41 2.49
N GLN A 74 -18.84 1.05 2.13
CA GLN A 74 -20.02 1.16 2.98
C GLN A 74 -20.95 -0.05 2.84
N MET A 75 -20.65 -1.00 1.94
CA MET A 75 -21.48 -2.17 1.68
C MET A 75 -21.38 -3.22 2.79
N GLY A 76 -20.23 -3.31 3.47
CA GLY A 76 -19.98 -4.25 4.56
C GLY A 76 -20.16 -5.72 4.18
N VAL A 77 -20.79 -6.50 5.06
CA VAL A 77 -21.02 -7.94 4.91
C VAL A 77 -21.76 -8.25 3.60
N GLY A 78 -21.23 -9.20 2.84
CA GLY A 78 -21.72 -9.57 1.51
C GLY A 78 -20.97 -8.88 0.36
N HIS A 79 -20.14 -7.88 0.64
CA HIS A 79 -19.21 -7.36 -0.36
C HIS A 79 -17.91 -8.19 -0.33
N VAL A 80 -17.62 -8.85 -1.46
CA VAL A 80 -16.45 -9.72 -1.61
C VAL A 80 -15.49 -9.10 -2.63
N PHE A 81 -14.23 -8.93 -2.25
CA PHE A 81 -13.16 -8.51 -3.15
C PHE A 81 -12.37 -9.72 -3.63
N LEU A 82 -12.30 -9.92 -4.95
CA LEU A 82 -11.33 -10.81 -5.60
C LEU A 82 -10.17 -9.96 -6.13
N THR A 83 -9.01 -10.01 -5.48
CA THR A 83 -7.80 -9.32 -5.93
C THR A 83 -6.80 -10.30 -6.50
N ASN A 84 -6.57 -10.22 -7.81
CA ASN A 84 -5.57 -11.01 -8.51
C ASN A 84 -4.46 -10.10 -9.07
N CYS A 85 -3.27 -10.22 -8.49
CA CYS A 85 -2.05 -9.75 -9.11
C CYS A 85 -0.98 -10.81 -8.89
N ALA A 86 -0.43 -11.32 -9.98
CA ALA A 86 0.59 -12.36 -9.94
C ALA A 86 1.84 -11.78 -10.61
N PRO A 87 2.92 -11.46 -9.87
CA PRO A 87 4.06 -10.73 -10.43
C PRO A 87 4.87 -11.51 -11.46
N ARG A 88 4.56 -12.81 -11.69
CA ARG A 88 5.21 -13.74 -12.63
C ARG A 88 6.75 -13.67 -12.60
N LYS A 89 7.34 -13.35 -11.43
CA LYS A 89 8.79 -13.19 -11.28
C LYS A 89 9.46 -14.57 -11.19
N ASN A 90 9.97 -15.00 -12.34
CA ASN A 90 11.01 -15.99 -12.60
C ASN A 90 11.59 -16.77 -11.41
N ILE A 91 10.85 -17.75 -10.89
CA ILE A 91 11.49 -18.99 -10.43
C ILE A 91 11.28 -19.99 -11.55
N ILE A 92 12.27 -20.10 -12.46
CA ILE A 92 12.33 -21.19 -13.43
C ILE A 92 12.70 -22.45 -12.64
N SER A 93 11.71 -23.10 -12.07
CA SER A 93 11.85 -24.47 -11.60
C SER A 93 10.67 -25.29 -12.09
N ALA A 94 10.91 -26.54 -12.46
CA ALA A 94 9.86 -27.50 -12.84
C ALA A 94 8.87 -27.81 -11.70
N ARG A 95 9.07 -27.21 -10.50
CA ARG A 95 8.26 -27.34 -9.29
C ARG A 95 7.66 -26.01 -8.84
N SER A 96 7.78 -24.93 -9.63
CA SER A 96 7.24 -23.63 -9.26
C SER A 96 5.71 -23.71 -9.24
N LYS A 97 5.16 -23.70 -8.03
CA LYS A 97 3.72 -23.58 -7.79
C LYS A 97 3.34 -22.11 -7.93
N GLY A 98 2.15 -21.83 -8.45
CA GLY A 98 1.67 -20.44 -8.47
C GLY A 98 1.42 -19.95 -7.03
N GLU A 99 1.44 -18.64 -6.82
CA GLU A 99 1.20 -18.03 -5.51
C GLU A 99 -0.10 -18.52 -4.88
N GLY A 100 -0.10 -18.65 -3.54
CA GLY A 100 -1.28 -19.01 -2.77
C GLY A 100 -2.35 -17.91 -2.83
N VAL A 101 -3.58 -18.28 -2.47
CA VAL A 101 -4.66 -17.31 -2.26
C VAL A 101 -4.99 -17.29 -0.78
N TRP A 102 -5.09 -16.09 -0.21
CA TRP A 102 -5.50 -15.88 1.18
C TRP A 102 -6.88 -15.23 1.23
N ILE A 103 -7.62 -15.57 2.28
CA ILE A 103 -8.97 -15.10 2.53
C ILE A 103 -8.99 -14.43 3.89
N GLY A 104 -9.56 -13.22 3.98
CA GLY A 104 -9.70 -12.49 5.22
C GLY A 104 -11.03 -11.75 5.29
N MET A 105 -11.43 -11.36 6.50
CA MET A 105 -12.55 -10.46 6.73
C MET A 105 -12.03 -9.16 7.34
N LEU A 106 -12.37 -8.05 6.71
CA LEU A 106 -12.01 -6.72 7.19
C LEU A 106 -12.94 -6.29 8.34
N PRO A 107 -12.57 -5.27 9.13
CA PRO A 107 -13.34 -4.85 10.30
C PRO A 107 -14.73 -4.31 9.97
N ASN A 108 -14.92 -3.82 8.74
CA ASN A 108 -16.23 -3.39 8.23
C ASN A 108 -17.08 -4.55 7.67
N GLY A 109 -16.63 -5.81 7.79
CA GLY A 109 -17.34 -6.99 7.31
C GLY A 109 -17.15 -7.28 5.82
N VAL A 110 -16.29 -6.55 5.11
CA VAL A 110 -15.94 -6.88 3.73
C VAL A 110 -15.00 -8.08 3.70
N ALA A 111 -15.30 -9.06 2.84
CA ALA A 111 -14.43 -10.21 2.64
C ALA A 111 -13.42 -9.94 1.52
N VAL A 112 -12.17 -10.34 1.72
CA VAL A 112 -11.09 -10.19 0.75
C VAL A 112 -10.50 -11.55 0.43
N LEU A 113 -10.52 -11.92 -0.83
CA LEU A 113 -9.84 -13.07 -1.41
C LEU A 113 -8.75 -12.51 -2.33
N THR A 114 -7.48 -12.66 -1.91
CA THR A 114 -6.34 -12.05 -2.59
C THR A 114 -5.25 -13.05 -2.87
N VAL A 115 -4.61 -12.93 -4.03
CA VAL A 115 -3.35 -13.63 -4.29
C VAL A 115 -2.30 -13.09 -3.32
N ALA A 116 -1.69 -13.99 -2.54
CA ALA A 116 -0.68 -13.65 -1.55
C ALA A 116 0.68 -13.52 -2.24
N SER A 117 0.88 -12.42 -2.96
CA SER A 117 2.10 -12.19 -3.73
C SER A 117 2.72 -10.82 -3.45
N GLY A 118 4.05 -10.79 -3.38
CA GLY A 118 4.83 -9.56 -3.18
C GLY A 118 4.31 -8.71 -2.01
N TYR A 119 3.86 -7.49 -2.32
CA TYR A 119 3.38 -6.52 -1.35
C TYR A 119 1.85 -6.34 -1.34
N ALA A 120 1.08 -7.30 -1.87
CA ALA A 120 -0.39 -7.19 -1.96
C ALA A 120 -1.06 -7.02 -0.59
N LEU A 121 -0.42 -7.44 0.49
CA LEU A 121 -0.93 -7.30 1.85
C LEU A 121 -0.23 -6.22 2.68
N ALA A 122 0.76 -5.52 2.13
CA ALA A 122 1.51 -4.50 2.85
C ALA A 122 0.64 -3.38 3.44
N PRO A 123 -0.46 -2.92 2.79
CA PRO A 123 -1.38 -1.95 3.40
C PRO A 123 -2.13 -2.45 4.64
N PHE A 124 -2.26 -3.77 4.79
CA PHE A 124 -2.95 -4.40 5.92
C PHE A 124 -1.97 -4.83 7.03
N ALA A 125 -0.66 -4.70 6.83
CA ALA A 125 0.37 -5.25 7.72
C ALA A 125 0.18 -4.81 9.18
N ASP A 126 0.00 -3.50 9.42
CA ASP A 126 -0.19 -2.96 10.79
C ASP A 126 -1.44 -3.56 11.47
N MET A 127 -2.54 -3.75 10.74
CA MET A 127 -3.79 -4.34 11.25
C MET A 127 -3.71 -5.86 11.43
N ILE A 128 -2.90 -6.54 10.63
CA ILE A 128 -2.64 -7.98 10.77
C ILE A 128 -1.76 -8.22 12.00
N GLN A 129 -0.71 -7.42 12.17
CA GLN A 129 0.20 -7.50 13.32
C GLN A 129 -0.50 -7.16 14.65
N SER A 130 -1.45 -6.22 14.66
CA SER A 130 -2.25 -5.93 15.85
C SER A 130 -3.34 -6.96 16.13
N GLY A 131 -3.56 -7.93 15.23
CA GLY A 131 -4.61 -8.93 15.32
C GLY A 131 -6.01 -8.38 14.99
N HIS A 132 -6.11 -7.14 14.53
CA HIS A 132 -7.37 -6.49 14.16
C HIS A 132 -7.98 -7.11 12.89
N ILE A 133 -7.14 -7.60 11.98
CA ILE A 133 -7.55 -8.37 10.80
C ILE A 133 -6.85 -9.72 10.82
N ARG A 134 -7.57 -10.76 10.44
CA ARG A 134 -7.02 -12.11 10.27
C ARG A 134 -7.20 -12.56 8.83
N PHE A 135 -6.11 -13.03 8.24
CA PHE A 135 -6.10 -13.75 6.97
C PHE A 135 -5.83 -15.22 7.21
N PHE A 136 -6.37 -16.04 6.32
CA PHE A 136 -6.23 -17.49 6.31
C PHE A 136 -5.71 -17.89 4.94
N GLU A 137 -4.82 -18.87 4.90
CA GLU A 137 -4.54 -19.59 3.67
C GLU A 137 -5.83 -20.21 3.14
N SER A 138 -5.90 -20.47 1.83
CA SER A 138 -7.04 -21.15 1.24
C SER A 138 -6.67 -22.52 0.70
N LYS A 139 -7.68 -23.39 0.57
CA LYS A 139 -7.58 -24.68 -0.10
C LYS A 139 -7.82 -24.58 -1.61
N ILE A 140 -7.79 -23.37 -2.17
CA ILE A 140 -7.95 -23.14 -3.61
C ILE A 140 -6.72 -23.72 -4.32
N PRO A 141 -6.89 -24.52 -5.38
CA PRO A 141 -5.76 -25.19 -6.04
C PRO A 141 -4.63 -24.21 -6.43
N ASP A 142 -3.40 -24.57 -6.08
CA ASP A 142 -2.17 -23.83 -6.41
C ASP A 142 -1.52 -24.27 -7.74
N GLU A 143 -2.01 -25.39 -8.28
CA GLU A 143 -1.57 -26.07 -9.49
C GLU A 143 -2.76 -26.61 -10.30
N GLY A 144 -2.50 -27.23 -11.46
CA GLY A 144 -3.53 -27.83 -12.31
C GLY A 144 -4.12 -26.90 -13.39
N SER A 145 -3.78 -25.61 -13.36
CA SER A 145 -4.14 -24.65 -14.41
C SER A 145 -3.01 -23.64 -14.63
N GLN A 146 -2.79 -23.27 -15.90
CA GLN A 146 -1.91 -22.15 -16.28
C GLN A 146 -2.57 -20.78 -16.06
N PHE A 147 -3.91 -20.73 -15.96
CA PHE A 147 -4.68 -19.50 -15.83
C PHE A 147 -5.66 -19.57 -14.64
N ARG A 148 -5.09 -19.76 -13.45
CA ARG A 148 -5.83 -19.98 -12.18
C ARG A 148 -6.83 -18.88 -11.84
N SER A 149 -6.55 -17.63 -12.21
CA SER A 149 -7.48 -16.52 -11.97
C SER A 149 -8.75 -16.57 -12.82
N ARG A 150 -8.76 -17.39 -13.88
CA ARG A 150 -9.96 -17.74 -14.64
C ARG A 150 -10.57 -19.05 -14.12
N ASP A 151 -9.73 -20.06 -13.92
CA ASP A 151 -10.22 -21.43 -13.70
C ASP A 151 -10.65 -21.73 -12.26
N TYR A 152 -10.07 -21.05 -11.25
CA TYR A 152 -10.31 -21.36 -9.83
C TYR A 152 -10.86 -20.17 -9.03
N PHE A 153 -10.29 -18.98 -9.20
CA PHE A 153 -10.60 -17.85 -8.32
C PHE A 153 -12.04 -17.33 -8.46
N PRO A 154 -12.66 -17.30 -9.67
CA PRO A 154 -14.03 -16.85 -9.81
C PRO A 154 -15.02 -17.77 -9.09
N ALA A 155 -14.82 -19.09 -9.19
CA ALA A 155 -15.61 -20.07 -8.47
C ALA A 155 -15.48 -19.89 -6.94
N ALA A 156 -14.26 -19.72 -6.44
CA ALA A 156 -14.03 -19.50 -5.02
C ALA A 156 -14.67 -18.18 -4.50
N ALA A 157 -14.60 -17.10 -5.28
CA ALA A 157 -15.22 -15.82 -4.92
C ALA A 157 -16.75 -15.90 -4.87
N ALA A 158 -17.37 -16.54 -5.88
CA ALA A 158 -18.81 -16.79 -5.88
C ALA A 158 -19.23 -17.71 -4.72
N HIS A 159 -18.45 -18.76 -4.44
CA HIS A 159 -18.73 -19.66 -3.33
C HIS A 159 -18.68 -18.94 -1.98
N LEU A 160 -17.67 -18.08 -1.76
CA LEU A 160 -17.58 -17.25 -0.57
C LEU A 160 -18.77 -16.29 -0.43
N ALA A 161 -19.18 -15.66 -1.52
CA ALA A 161 -20.35 -14.77 -1.52
C ALA A 161 -21.65 -15.53 -1.16
N ALA A 162 -21.85 -16.71 -1.72
CA ALA A 162 -23.01 -17.57 -1.41
C ALA A 162 -22.97 -18.09 0.03
N PHE A 163 -21.80 -18.51 0.51
CA PHE A 163 -21.60 -18.90 1.91
C PHE A 163 -21.98 -17.77 2.86
N LEU A 164 -21.54 -16.53 2.60
CA LEU A 164 -21.91 -15.38 3.42
C LEU A 164 -23.41 -15.10 3.36
N ARG A 165 -24.06 -15.21 2.19
CA ARG A 165 -25.53 -15.09 2.07
C ARG A 165 -26.22 -16.08 3.00
N ASP A 166 -25.84 -17.34 2.93
CA ASP A 166 -26.46 -18.42 3.69
C ASP A 166 -26.17 -18.28 5.19
N ARG A 167 -24.95 -17.86 5.55
CA ARG A 167 -24.56 -17.57 6.94
C ARG A 167 -25.41 -16.44 7.53
N VAL A 168 -25.63 -15.35 6.80
CA VAL A 168 -26.49 -14.24 7.26
C VAL A 168 -27.93 -14.71 7.43
N ALA A 169 -28.45 -15.56 6.54
CA ALA A 169 -29.79 -16.14 6.66
C ALA A 169 -29.92 -17.07 7.88
N GLU A 170 -28.87 -17.81 8.23
CA GLU A 170 -28.84 -18.71 9.38
C GLU A 170 -28.83 -17.97 10.72
N ILE A 171 -27.90 -17.01 10.89
CA ILE A 171 -27.66 -16.37 12.20
C ILE A 171 -28.45 -15.06 12.38
N GLY A 172 -28.98 -14.50 11.29
CA GLY A 172 -29.74 -13.26 11.29
C GLY A 172 -28.89 -11.99 11.22
N ALA A 173 -29.44 -10.96 10.57
CA ALA A 173 -28.80 -9.67 10.35
C ALA A 173 -28.39 -8.94 11.64
N GLU A 174 -29.13 -9.13 12.73
CA GLU A 174 -28.83 -8.52 14.03
C GLU A 174 -27.54 -9.11 14.62
N GLU A 175 -27.41 -10.43 14.68
CA GLU A 175 -26.22 -11.12 15.18
C GLU A 175 -24.98 -10.76 14.35
N VAL A 176 -25.13 -10.74 13.01
CA VAL A 176 -24.07 -10.28 12.09
C VAL A 176 -23.61 -8.87 12.45
N SER A 177 -24.57 -7.95 12.63
CA SER A 177 -24.27 -6.55 12.98
C SER A 177 -23.57 -6.43 14.33
N GLN A 178 -23.94 -7.27 15.31
CA GLN A 178 -23.31 -7.30 16.63
C GLN A 178 -21.87 -7.82 16.57
N ARG A 179 -21.59 -8.88 15.79
CA ARG A 179 -20.24 -9.42 15.62
C ARG A 179 -19.30 -8.41 14.98
N VAL A 180 -19.75 -7.77 13.90
CA VAL A 180 -18.97 -6.71 13.23
C VAL A 180 -18.70 -5.55 14.19
N ALA A 181 -19.71 -5.08 14.92
CA ALA A 181 -19.56 -4.00 15.89
C ALA A 181 -18.61 -4.34 17.06
N LYS A 182 -18.47 -5.62 17.40
CA LYS A 182 -17.54 -6.12 18.43
C LYS A 182 -16.13 -6.42 17.90
N GLY A 183 -15.87 -6.19 16.61
CA GLY A 183 -14.59 -6.51 15.96
C GLY A 183 -14.37 -8.00 15.68
N ASP A 184 -15.44 -8.80 15.69
CA ASP A 184 -15.40 -10.25 15.42
C ASP A 184 -15.99 -10.58 14.03
N ALA A 185 -15.79 -9.71 13.04
CA ALA A 185 -16.27 -9.96 11.69
C ALA A 185 -15.68 -11.27 11.10
N ALA A 186 -14.44 -11.62 11.48
CA ALA A 186 -13.77 -12.82 11.00
C ALA A 186 -14.50 -14.14 11.34
N SER A 187 -15.26 -14.21 12.45
CA SER A 187 -16.03 -15.42 12.78
C SER A 187 -17.17 -15.72 11.79
N LEU A 188 -17.53 -14.75 10.93
CA LEU A 188 -18.46 -14.98 9.83
C LEU A 188 -17.89 -15.94 8.78
N LEU A 189 -16.56 -16.15 8.75
CA LEU A 189 -15.89 -17.12 7.88
C LEU A 189 -15.81 -18.53 8.48
N ASP A 190 -16.20 -18.72 9.74
CA ASP A 190 -16.08 -20.01 10.42
C ASP A 190 -16.87 -21.09 9.66
N GLY A 191 -16.24 -22.23 9.39
CA GLY A 191 -16.88 -23.33 8.65
C GLY A 191 -16.91 -23.16 7.13
N PHE A 192 -16.35 -22.08 6.58
CA PHE A 192 -16.10 -21.99 5.14
C PHE A 192 -15.10 -23.07 4.71
N ASP A 193 -15.48 -23.90 3.74
CA ASP A 193 -14.78 -25.15 3.41
C ASP A 193 -13.42 -24.92 2.74
N LEU A 194 -13.27 -23.84 1.97
CA LEU A 194 -12.01 -23.42 1.36
C LEU A 194 -11.06 -22.70 2.32
N LEU A 195 -11.44 -22.47 3.59
CA LEU A 195 -10.56 -21.86 4.59
C LEU A 195 -9.49 -22.86 5.06
N GLY A 196 -8.25 -22.42 5.09
CA GLY A 196 -7.06 -23.15 5.55
C GLY A 196 -6.56 -22.66 6.91
N ALA A 197 -5.26 -22.80 7.15
CA ALA A 197 -4.62 -22.34 8.37
C ALA A 197 -4.61 -20.81 8.47
N ALA A 198 -4.60 -20.27 9.69
CA ALA A 198 -4.35 -18.85 9.89
C ALA A 198 -2.95 -18.50 9.38
N VAL A 199 -2.84 -17.38 8.69
CA VAL A 199 -1.58 -16.85 8.18
C VAL A 199 -0.70 -16.41 9.33
N ASP A 200 0.59 -16.73 9.25
CA ASP A 200 1.60 -16.17 10.14
C ASP A 200 1.72 -14.65 9.95
N THR A 201 1.47 -13.88 11.01
CA THR A 201 1.51 -12.42 10.97
C THR A 201 2.88 -11.88 10.57
N ASP A 202 3.95 -12.61 10.92
CA ASP A 202 5.33 -12.20 10.62
C ASP A 202 5.68 -12.39 9.14
N ALA A 203 4.89 -13.19 8.40
CA ALA A 203 5.03 -13.34 6.95
C ALA A 203 4.55 -12.10 6.17
N VAL A 204 3.80 -11.19 6.81
CA VAL A 204 3.26 -9.98 6.17
C VAL A 204 4.12 -8.76 6.51
N THR A 205 4.95 -8.37 5.56
CA THR A 205 5.82 -7.20 5.71
C THR A 205 5.18 -5.95 5.12
N GLY A 206 5.16 -4.86 5.89
CA GLY A 206 4.85 -3.53 5.38
C GLY A 206 5.98 -2.98 4.48
N LEU A 207 5.69 -1.86 3.80
CA LEU A 207 6.70 -1.09 3.07
C LEU A 207 7.37 -0.05 3.99
N PRO A 208 8.65 0.30 3.77
CA PRO A 208 9.29 1.43 4.43
C PRO A 208 8.44 2.70 4.28
N LYS A 209 8.25 3.48 5.35
CA LYS A 209 7.43 4.70 5.29
C LYS A 209 8.07 5.74 4.34
N GLY A 210 7.26 6.50 3.62
CA GLY A 210 7.70 7.39 2.53
C GLY A 210 7.81 6.72 1.15
N THR A 211 7.41 5.46 1.03
CA THR A 211 7.29 4.71 -0.23
C THR A 211 6.04 5.10 -1.02
N VAL A 212 6.15 5.16 -2.35
CA VAL A 212 5.00 5.38 -3.23
C VAL A 212 4.06 4.17 -3.18
N TRP A 213 2.80 4.41 -2.80
CA TRP A 213 1.73 3.45 -2.98
C TRP A 213 1.19 3.46 -4.41
N TYR A 214 0.90 4.66 -4.91
CA TYR A 214 0.14 4.84 -6.15
C TYR A 214 0.45 6.19 -6.77
N ILE A 215 0.44 6.23 -8.11
CA ILE A 215 0.47 7.47 -8.88
C ILE A 215 -0.83 7.51 -9.67
N ASP A 216 -1.63 8.56 -9.50
CA ASP A 216 -2.90 8.69 -10.23
C ASP A 216 -2.70 9.23 -11.65
N ASN A 217 -3.79 9.24 -12.43
CA ASN A 217 -3.75 9.67 -13.83
C ASN A 217 -3.44 11.18 -14.00
N PHE A 218 -3.55 11.99 -12.95
CA PHE A 218 -3.11 13.39 -12.96
C PHE A 218 -1.61 13.51 -12.63
N GLY A 219 -1.01 12.43 -12.13
CA GLY A 219 0.38 12.33 -11.72
C GLY A 219 0.63 12.80 -10.30
N ASN A 220 -0.39 12.78 -9.43
CA ASN A 220 -0.17 12.95 -7.99
C ASN A 220 0.40 11.66 -7.41
N ILE A 221 1.40 11.80 -6.54
CA ILE A 221 2.12 10.67 -5.96
C ILE A 221 1.64 10.46 -4.53
N LYS A 222 1.01 9.32 -4.25
CA LYS A 222 0.51 8.96 -2.92
C LYS A 222 1.55 8.12 -2.19
N LEU A 223 1.93 8.55 -0.99
CA LEU A 223 2.95 7.91 -0.18
C LEU A 223 2.33 7.05 0.93
N ASN A 224 3.04 6.02 1.40
CA ASN A 224 2.65 5.24 2.58
C ASN A 224 3.01 5.94 3.91
N LEU A 225 2.91 7.26 3.93
CA LEU A 225 3.16 8.10 5.11
C LEU A 225 1.88 8.82 5.48
N VAL A 226 1.37 8.57 6.68
CA VAL A 226 0.21 9.30 7.22
C VAL A 226 0.58 10.78 7.33
N HIS A 227 -0.32 11.66 6.87
CA HIS A 227 -0.02 13.09 6.76
C HIS A 227 0.21 13.74 8.13
N GLU A 228 -0.56 13.33 9.13
CA GLU A 228 -0.40 13.78 10.51
C GLU A 228 0.98 13.38 11.07
N THR A 229 1.55 12.24 10.64
CA THR A 229 2.93 11.87 10.97
C THR A 229 3.94 12.81 10.32
N LEU A 230 3.75 13.19 9.06
CA LEU A 230 4.61 14.20 8.40
C LEU A 230 4.58 15.53 9.19
N LEU A 231 3.40 15.98 9.60
CA LEU A 231 3.24 17.22 10.37
C LEU A 231 3.84 17.15 11.78
N SER A 232 4.10 15.94 12.31
CA SER A 232 4.85 15.76 13.56
C SER A 232 6.36 15.96 13.39
N PHE A 233 6.86 15.91 12.15
CA PHE A 233 8.27 16.10 11.82
C PHE A 233 8.56 17.54 11.39
N HIS A 234 7.61 18.15 10.68
CA HIS A 234 7.81 19.45 10.02
C HIS A 234 6.56 20.32 10.05
N GLU A 235 6.77 21.63 10.14
CA GLU A 235 5.68 22.61 10.19
C GLU A 235 5.11 22.89 8.79
N VAL A 236 3.82 23.22 8.72
CA VAL A 236 3.18 23.72 7.49
C VAL A 236 3.90 24.98 7.01
N GLY A 237 4.15 25.06 5.70
CA GLY A 237 4.91 26.15 5.08
C GLY A 237 6.42 25.88 4.98
N THR A 238 6.93 24.81 5.59
CA THR A 238 8.34 24.41 5.45
C THR A 238 8.67 24.10 3.99
N ASN A 239 9.74 24.71 3.47
CA ASN A 239 10.30 24.38 2.17
C ASN A 239 11.15 23.12 2.29
N MET A 240 10.77 22.08 1.56
CA MET A 240 11.40 20.77 1.53
C MET A 240 12.14 20.56 0.21
N VAL A 241 13.24 19.83 0.28
CA VAL A 241 13.89 19.24 -0.89
C VAL A 241 13.57 17.74 -0.87
N ILE A 242 12.89 17.27 -1.91
CA ILE A 242 12.49 15.87 -2.08
C ILE A 242 13.39 15.23 -3.13
N GLY A 243 13.95 14.07 -2.83
CA GLY A 243 14.78 13.27 -3.73
C GLY A 243 14.24 11.86 -3.94
N VAL A 244 14.37 11.37 -5.17
CA VAL A 244 14.05 9.99 -5.56
C VAL A 244 14.88 9.61 -6.78
N GLY A 245 15.70 8.55 -6.68
CA GLY A 245 16.64 8.20 -7.74
C GLY A 245 17.54 9.38 -8.08
N ASP A 246 17.51 9.83 -9.34
CA ASP A 246 18.27 10.99 -9.81
C ASP A 246 17.40 12.26 -9.90
N SER A 247 16.10 12.16 -9.59
CA SER A 247 15.14 13.26 -9.58
C SER A 247 15.16 14.01 -8.25
N VAL A 248 15.15 15.34 -8.31
CA VAL A 248 15.03 16.22 -7.14
C VAL A 248 14.04 17.35 -7.41
N ALA A 249 13.28 17.74 -6.40
CA ALA A 249 12.35 18.85 -6.48
C ALA A 249 12.23 19.61 -5.16
N ASN A 250 12.00 20.93 -5.24
CA ASN A 250 11.56 21.71 -4.10
C ASN A 250 10.04 21.57 -3.96
N ALA A 251 9.57 21.36 -2.74
CA ALA A 251 8.15 21.33 -2.41
C ALA A 251 7.88 22.11 -1.11
N VAL A 252 6.63 22.46 -0.86
CA VAL A 252 6.20 23.05 0.40
C VAL A 252 5.31 22.08 1.17
N ILE A 253 5.41 22.05 2.49
CA ILE A 253 4.42 21.32 3.31
C ILE A 253 3.13 22.13 3.36
N GLY A 254 2.04 21.52 2.91
CA GLY A 254 0.70 22.11 2.95
C GLY A 254 -0.25 21.28 3.82
N SER A 255 -1.32 21.91 4.29
CA SER A 255 -2.37 21.23 5.06
C SER A 255 -3.36 20.45 4.17
N ALA A 256 -3.59 20.91 2.94
CA ALA A 256 -4.48 20.26 1.95
C ALA A 256 -4.07 20.60 0.51
N GLY A 257 -4.39 19.73 -0.46
CA GLY A 257 -3.97 19.86 -1.86
C GLY A 257 -4.25 21.24 -2.50
N PHE A 258 -5.41 21.83 -2.24
CA PHE A 258 -5.82 23.11 -2.85
C PHE A 258 -5.34 24.35 -2.09
N SER A 259 -4.59 24.21 -1.00
CA SER A 259 -4.12 25.33 -0.19
C SER A 259 -3.00 26.15 -0.85
N GLN A 260 -2.40 25.64 -1.94
CA GLN A 260 -1.21 26.22 -2.57
C GLN A 260 -1.53 26.92 -3.89
N GLY A 261 -0.71 27.91 -4.27
CA GLY A 261 -0.77 28.57 -5.58
C GLY A 261 -0.49 27.63 -6.74
N GLU A 262 -0.90 28.01 -7.95
CA GLU A 262 -0.58 27.27 -9.17
C GLU A 262 0.94 27.16 -9.39
N GLY A 263 1.41 26.02 -9.89
CA GLY A 263 2.82 25.74 -10.12
C GLY A 263 3.62 25.36 -8.87
N ILE A 264 2.99 25.35 -7.68
CA ILE A 264 3.64 24.94 -6.44
C ILE A 264 3.52 23.43 -6.27
N LEU A 265 4.67 22.76 -6.14
CA LEU A 265 4.75 21.37 -5.70
C LEU A 265 4.58 21.32 -4.17
N ALA A 266 3.72 20.46 -3.68
CA ALA A 266 3.37 20.43 -2.28
C ALA A 266 3.20 19.01 -1.74
N LEU A 267 3.62 18.82 -0.49
CA LEU A 267 3.31 17.64 0.34
C LEU A 267 2.05 17.95 1.12
N THR A 268 0.93 17.31 0.81
CA THR A 268 -0.38 17.66 1.36
C THR A 268 -1.14 16.45 1.87
N ARG A 269 -2.18 16.70 2.68
CA ARG A 269 -3.15 15.68 3.06
C ARG A 269 -3.92 15.24 1.82
N GLY A 270 -3.68 14.01 1.36
CA GLY A 270 -4.39 13.41 0.24
C GLY A 270 -5.79 12.96 0.62
N SER A 271 -6.59 12.60 -0.39
CA SER A 271 -7.92 11.99 -0.18
C SER A 271 -7.85 10.50 0.14
N SER A 272 -6.74 9.84 -0.23
CA SER A 272 -6.52 8.43 0.04
C SER A 272 -6.18 8.16 1.51
N GLY A 273 -6.65 7.02 2.00
CA GLY A 273 -6.62 6.62 3.40
C GLY A 273 -7.87 5.85 3.78
N TRP A 274 -7.95 5.45 5.04
CA TRP A 274 -9.03 4.63 5.59
C TRP A 274 -9.08 4.79 7.11
N THR A 275 -10.07 4.17 7.74
CA THR A 275 -10.11 4.08 9.20
C THR A 275 -9.12 3.02 9.68
N ASP A 276 -8.24 3.37 10.63
CA ASP A 276 -7.29 2.43 11.23
C ASP A 276 -7.94 1.51 12.30
N ASP A 277 -7.13 0.63 12.91
CA ASP A 277 -7.56 -0.30 13.96
C ASP A 277 -8.01 0.38 15.26
N LYS A 278 -7.73 1.68 15.41
CA LYS A 278 -8.13 2.53 16.54
C LYS A 278 -9.35 3.39 16.21
N GLY A 279 -9.94 3.23 15.03
CA GLY A 279 -11.09 4.03 14.60
C GLY A 279 -10.72 5.43 14.11
N GLN A 280 -9.44 5.72 13.83
CA GLN A 280 -8.98 7.03 13.37
C GLN A 280 -9.02 7.12 11.84
N ASP A 281 -9.53 8.23 11.32
CA ASP A 281 -9.47 8.52 9.88
C ASP A 281 -8.05 8.93 9.48
N ILE A 282 -7.26 7.98 8.99
CA ILE A 282 -5.91 8.27 8.50
C ILE A 282 -5.97 8.72 7.05
N ARG A 283 -5.18 9.73 6.70
CA ARG A 283 -4.96 10.14 5.31
C ARG A 283 -3.48 10.13 4.97
N PHE A 284 -3.19 9.66 3.78
CA PHE A 284 -1.82 9.60 3.29
C PHE A 284 -1.34 10.93 2.77
N THR A 285 -0.04 11.15 2.89
CA THR A 285 0.65 12.27 2.27
C THR A 285 0.66 12.09 0.77
N GLU A 286 0.26 13.13 0.05
CA GLU A 286 0.28 13.20 -1.40
C GLU A 286 1.25 14.30 -1.86
N ILE A 287 2.13 13.97 -2.80
CA ILE A 287 2.88 14.97 -3.56
C ILE A 287 2.01 15.41 -4.72
N PHE A 288 1.59 16.66 -4.65
CA PHE A 288 0.64 17.29 -5.55
C PHE A 288 1.29 18.50 -6.22
N LEU A 289 1.10 18.66 -7.52
CA LEU A 289 1.52 19.85 -8.26
C LEU A 289 0.29 20.57 -8.79
N ARG A 290 0.00 21.76 -8.28
CA ARG A 290 -1.20 22.47 -8.72
C ARG A 290 -1.06 22.90 -10.19
N GLY A 291 -1.98 22.43 -11.03
CA GLY A 291 -2.04 22.77 -12.45
C GLY A 291 -1.11 21.95 -13.34
N SER A 292 -0.42 20.94 -12.80
CA SER A 292 0.46 20.06 -13.59
C SER A 292 0.67 18.71 -12.88
N SER A 293 1.67 17.93 -13.30
CA SER A 293 1.92 16.57 -12.83
C SER A 293 3.16 16.49 -11.93
N ALA A 294 3.02 16.06 -10.68
CA ALA A 294 4.16 15.85 -9.78
C ALA A 294 5.08 14.72 -10.27
N ALA A 295 4.51 13.65 -10.83
CA ALA A 295 5.25 12.53 -11.41
C ALA A 295 6.11 12.92 -12.63
N GLN A 296 5.77 13.98 -13.37
CA GLN A 296 6.62 14.49 -14.45
C GLN A 296 7.86 15.23 -13.92
N ILE A 297 7.78 15.82 -12.72
CA ILE A 297 8.92 16.44 -12.05
C ILE A 297 9.79 15.36 -11.40
N LEU A 298 9.18 14.47 -10.61
CA LEU A 298 9.84 13.37 -9.90
C LEU A 298 9.78 12.08 -10.74
N ARG A 299 10.50 12.06 -11.87
CA ARG A 299 10.38 11.00 -12.90
C ARG A 299 10.75 9.60 -12.44
N ASP A 300 11.59 9.50 -11.42
CA ASP A 300 12.01 8.22 -10.85
C ASP A 300 11.04 7.69 -9.78
N ALA A 301 9.99 8.46 -9.44
CA ALA A 301 8.95 8.00 -8.53
C ALA A 301 8.11 6.90 -9.19
N GLN A 302 8.07 5.73 -8.56
CA GLN A 302 7.27 4.59 -8.98
C GLN A 302 6.76 3.84 -7.75
N PRO A 303 5.60 3.15 -7.83
CA PRO A 303 5.11 2.32 -6.73
C PRO A 303 6.20 1.38 -6.19
N GLY A 304 6.45 1.44 -4.88
CA GLY A 304 7.52 0.68 -4.21
C GLY A 304 8.85 1.38 -4.06
N VAL A 305 9.05 2.53 -4.70
CA VAL A 305 10.24 3.36 -4.48
C VAL A 305 10.01 4.28 -3.27
N GLN A 306 10.97 4.31 -2.36
CA GLN A 306 10.98 5.22 -1.21
C GLN A 306 11.51 6.60 -1.61
N LEU A 307 10.85 7.65 -1.14
CA LEU A 307 11.29 9.04 -1.30
C LEU A 307 11.93 9.53 -0.02
N PHE A 308 12.90 10.42 -0.16
CA PHE A 308 13.58 11.07 0.96
C PHE A 308 13.40 12.58 0.88
N ALA A 309 13.19 13.24 2.02
CA ALA A 309 13.09 14.69 2.07
C ALA A 309 13.66 15.28 3.37
N VAL A 310 14.21 16.49 3.24
CA VAL A 310 14.66 17.33 4.37
C VAL A 310 14.27 18.78 4.10
N SER A 311 14.28 19.61 5.14
CA SER A 311 14.08 21.05 4.94
C SER A 311 15.23 21.63 4.09
N LYS A 312 14.91 22.60 3.23
CA LYS A 312 15.91 23.25 2.38
C LYS A 312 17.00 23.94 3.19
N ASP A 313 16.65 24.51 4.33
CA ASP A 313 17.58 25.15 5.25
C ASP A 313 18.56 24.12 5.84
N ASP A 314 18.06 22.97 6.30
CA ASP A 314 18.91 21.91 6.84
C ASP A 314 19.80 21.29 5.75
N LEU A 315 19.32 21.12 4.52
CA LEU A 315 20.15 20.66 3.41
C LEU A 315 21.29 21.64 3.12
N THR A 316 20.99 22.94 3.08
CA THR A 316 21.96 24.00 2.83
C THR A 316 23.03 24.02 3.94
N ARG A 317 22.59 23.95 5.21
CA ARG A 317 23.49 23.85 6.38
C ARG A 317 24.36 22.60 6.30
N ALA A 318 23.79 21.44 5.95
CA ALA A 318 24.53 20.20 5.82
C ALA A 318 25.61 20.29 4.75
N GLN A 319 25.28 20.81 3.57
CA GLN A 319 26.24 21.02 2.49
C GLN A 319 27.37 21.97 2.91
N GLN A 320 27.04 23.07 3.59
CA GLN A 320 28.04 24.02 4.07
C GLN A 320 28.98 23.39 5.12
N MET A 321 28.43 22.70 6.11
CA MET A 321 29.22 22.02 7.13
C MET A 321 30.12 20.93 6.55
N LEU A 322 29.63 20.16 5.58
CA LEU A 322 30.46 19.18 4.88
C LEU A 322 31.61 19.87 4.15
N ARG A 323 31.34 20.96 3.41
CA ARG A 323 32.37 21.79 2.73
C ARG A 323 33.43 22.30 3.71
N ASP A 324 33.01 22.88 4.82
CA ASP A 324 33.92 23.48 5.80
C ASP A 324 34.74 22.42 6.56
N SER A 325 34.21 21.21 6.71
CA SER A 325 34.93 20.11 7.36
C SER A 325 36.12 19.58 6.55
N GLY A 326 36.19 19.89 5.25
CA GLY A 326 37.20 19.30 4.36
C GLY A 326 36.95 17.83 4.02
N LEU A 327 35.86 17.22 4.49
CA LEU A 327 35.50 15.84 4.20
C LEU A 327 35.09 15.70 2.73
N GLN A 328 35.93 15.07 1.93
CA GLN A 328 35.69 14.88 0.50
C GLN A 328 35.01 13.54 0.17
N TYR A 329 35.17 12.52 1.00
CA TYR A 329 34.73 11.15 0.71
C TYR A 329 34.21 10.43 1.96
N ILE A 330 33.26 9.51 1.77
CA ILE A 330 32.72 8.60 2.79
C ILE A 330 32.50 7.23 2.10
N GLY A 331 33.02 6.13 2.66
CA GLY A 331 32.88 4.77 2.10
C GLY A 331 34.15 4.23 1.43
N ALA A 332 34.32 2.90 1.41
CA ALA A 332 35.46 2.21 0.80
C ALA A 332 35.45 2.16 -0.75
N HIS A 333 34.41 2.69 -1.40
CA HIS A 333 34.24 2.69 -2.86
C HIS A 333 34.06 4.12 -3.41
N ASP A 334 34.96 5.01 -3.00
CA ASP A 334 35.28 6.35 -3.54
C ASP A 334 34.91 6.54 -5.02
N LEU A 335 33.68 6.96 -5.32
CA LEU A 335 33.28 7.29 -6.69
C LEU A 335 32.77 8.73 -6.84
N TYR A 336 32.39 9.40 -5.76
CA TYR A 336 31.93 10.80 -5.82
C TYR A 336 32.42 11.62 -4.63
N ASN A 337 33.03 12.76 -4.95
CA ASN A 337 33.33 13.81 -3.98
C ASN A 337 32.01 14.33 -3.39
N LEU A 338 31.88 14.40 -2.06
CA LEU A 338 30.68 14.89 -1.37
C LEU A 338 30.22 16.27 -1.86
N TYR A 339 31.15 17.11 -2.32
CA TYR A 339 30.86 18.44 -2.84
C TYR A 339 30.27 18.44 -4.26
N MET A 340 30.43 17.34 -4.97
CA MET A 340 29.93 17.12 -6.33
C MET A 340 28.69 16.21 -6.36
N MET A 341 28.27 15.68 -5.20
CA MET A 341 27.04 14.89 -5.11
C MET A 341 25.82 15.75 -5.41
N SER A 342 24.88 15.19 -6.16
CA SER A 342 23.56 15.80 -6.32
C SER A 342 22.80 15.79 -4.99
N GLU A 343 21.85 16.70 -4.85
CA GLU A 343 20.97 16.73 -3.68
C GLU A 343 20.26 15.40 -3.46
N ALA A 344 19.78 14.74 -4.52
CA ALA A 344 19.17 13.41 -4.43
C ALA A 344 20.11 12.37 -3.80
N ARG A 345 21.39 12.34 -4.22
CA ARG A 345 22.39 11.42 -3.64
C ARG A 345 22.75 11.75 -2.20
N LEU A 346 22.78 13.04 -1.84
CA LEU A 346 22.95 13.45 -0.44
C LEU A 346 21.79 12.96 0.43
N LEU A 347 20.55 13.05 -0.06
CA LEU A 347 19.37 12.55 0.66
C LEU A 347 19.42 11.03 0.84
N GLU A 348 19.76 10.28 -0.20
CA GLU A 348 19.97 8.82 -0.11
C GLU A 348 21.07 8.47 0.89
N MET A 349 22.19 9.21 0.86
CA MET A 349 23.29 9.04 1.82
C MET A 349 22.82 9.32 3.25
N PHE A 350 22.10 10.42 3.49
CA PHE A 350 21.58 10.74 4.80
C PHE A 350 20.61 9.67 5.31
N ALA A 351 19.72 9.16 4.45
CA ALA A 351 18.86 8.03 4.80
C ALA A 351 19.65 6.77 5.13
N HIS A 352 20.66 6.44 4.32
CA HIS A 352 21.54 5.29 4.53
C HIS A 352 22.28 5.32 5.87
N TYR A 353 22.69 6.51 6.34
CA TYR A 353 23.32 6.72 7.64
C TYR A 353 22.34 7.01 8.79
N GLY A 354 21.03 6.82 8.57
CA GLY A 354 19.99 6.99 9.58
C GLY A 354 19.77 8.44 10.02
N LEU A 355 20.23 9.41 9.22
CA LEU A 355 20.01 10.84 9.41
C LEU A 355 18.63 11.29 8.91
N ILE A 356 18.06 10.53 7.98
CA ILE A 356 16.65 10.59 7.57
C ILE A 356 16.01 9.24 7.88
N LYS A 357 14.97 9.23 8.69
CA LYS A 357 14.17 8.02 8.99
C LYS A 357 12.82 8.11 8.31
N ASP A 358 12.26 6.96 7.93
CA ASP A 358 10.90 6.89 7.38
C ASP A 358 10.66 7.84 6.18
N GLY A 359 11.72 8.11 5.41
CA GLY A 359 11.74 9.04 4.29
C GLY A 359 11.74 10.53 4.67
N PHE A 360 11.10 10.92 5.77
CA PHE A 360 10.77 12.32 6.05
C PHE A 360 11.15 12.80 7.45
N ASP A 361 11.48 11.92 8.41
CA ASP A 361 11.96 12.33 9.72
C ASP A 361 13.46 12.70 9.67
N SER A 362 13.73 13.99 9.49
CA SER A 362 15.09 14.54 9.46
C SER A 362 15.54 15.12 10.81
N ARG A 363 14.84 14.84 11.91
CA ARG A 363 15.27 15.27 13.26
C ARG A 363 16.66 14.75 13.64
N PRO A 364 17.06 13.51 13.28
CA PRO A 364 18.43 13.06 13.50
C PRO A 364 19.45 13.91 12.75
N LEU A 365 19.20 14.25 11.47
CA LEU A 365 20.05 15.18 10.72
C LEU A 365 20.13 16.55 11.41
N LYS A 366 18.98 17.15 11.73
CA LYS A 366 18.92 18.46 12.39
C LYS A 366 19.72 18.50 13.69
N LYS A 367 19.62 17.45 14.52
CA LYS A 367 20.45 17.32 15.73
C LYS A 367 21.95 17.41 15.42
N ARG A 368 22.41 16.75 14.36
CA ARG A 368 23.82 16.76 13.92
C ARG A 368 24.27 18.09 13.32
N LEU A 369 23.33 18.87 12.79
CA LEU A 369 23.59 20.22 12.31
C LEU A 369 23.67 21.21 13.47
N ASP A 370 22.81 21.06 14.47
CA ASP A 370 22.74 21.95 15.63
C ASP A 370 23.94 21.78 16.57
N ASP A 371 24.46 20.55 16.71
CA ASP A 371 25.64 20.25 17.53
C ASP A 371 26.98 20.34 16.77
N GLY A 372 26.96 20.68 15.49
CA GLY A 372 28.17 20.78 14.67
C GLY A 372 28.82 19.43 14.31
N SER A 373 28.18 18.29 14.62
CA SER A 373 28.83 16.97 14.59
C SER A 373 28.62 16.16 13.31
N LEU A 374 27.90 16.68 12.30
CA LEU A 374 27.56 15.94 11.08
C LEU A 374 28.75 15.24 10.41
N ALA A 375 29.84 15.95 10.15
CA ALA A 375 31.01 15.39 9.47
C ALA A 375 31.69 14.29 10.31
N ALA A 376 31.86 14.52 11.61
CA ALA A 376 32.43 13.55 12.53
C ALA A 376 31.57 12.28 12.65
N TYR A 377 30.24 12.45 12.69
CA TYR A 377 29.30 11.33 12.71
C TYR A 377 29.45 10.45 11.46
N LEU A 378 29.47 11.05 10.27
CA LEU A 378 29.61 10.32 9.02
C LEU A 378 30.95 9.58 8.93
N GLN A 379 32.06 10.22 9.32
CA GLN A 379 33.38 9.56 9.38
C GLN A 379 33.41 8.38 10.36
N GLN A 380 32.72 8.48 11.50
CA GLN A 380 32.68 7.40 12.48
C GLN A 380 31.88 6.20 11.98
N GLN A 381 30.72 6.43 11.36
CA GLN A 381 29.87 5.36 10.82
C GLN A 381 30.58 4.58 9.71
N ASP A 382 31.39 5.27 8.89
CA ASP A 382 32.18 4.62 7.84
C ASP A 382 33.27 3.70 8.41
N LYS A 383 34.02 4.18 9.43
CA LYS A 383 35.05 3.38 10.12
C LYS A 383 34.48 2.15 10.83
N GLY A 384 33.28 2.27 11.41
CA GLY A 384 32.60 1.17 12.10
C GLY A 384 32.16 0.03 11.16
N ARG A 385 32.04 0.30 9.85
CA ARG A 385 31.63 -0.69 8.84
C ARG A 385 32.79 -1.36 8.11
N ASN A 386 33.94 -0.70 7.97
CA ASN A 386 35.14 -1.35 7.44
C ASN A 386 35.79 -2.32 8.45
N ALA A 387 35.31 -2.34 9.71
CA ALA A 387 35.81 -3.20 10.78
C ALA A 387 34.89 -4.39 11.12
N ALA A 388 33.72 -4.49 10.48
CA ALA A 388 32.75 -5.58 10.58
C ALA A 388 32.66 -6.31 9.24
#